data_AF-A0A175JP48-F1
#
_entry.id   AF-A0A175JP48-F1
#
_cell.length_a   1.000
_cell.length_b   1.000
_cell.length_c   1.000
_cell.angle_alpha   90.00
_cell.angle_beta   90.00
_cell.angle_gamma   90.00
#
_symmetry.space_group_name_H-M   'P 1'
#
loop_
_entity.id
_entity.type
_entity.pdbx_description
1 polymer ?
#
loop_
_entity_poly.entity_id
_entity_poly.type
_entity_poly.pdbx_seq_one_letter_code
_entity_poly.pdbx_strand_id
1 'polypeptide(L)'
;MEKSLNRQNLEVLLENEVYRACLDQNDLLEKVNNISSKNPRGYKDEDKKSKETKETKRANAKIVVDDANEKLIVEINENTKLPLFLGREGKEFKEDGTFINLRPFTDSKTVSHLHAQIDYDPKQRVYQLLSIGRNGTHIDGVAHVKEQGECPLIDRAMIQIGGFRMKFVYC
;
A
#
# COMPACT_ATOMS: atom_id res chain seq x y z
N MET A 1 -38.07 -11.36 -33.03
CA MET A 1 -37.91 -11.93 -31.68
C MET A 1 -36.46 -11.73 -31.28
N GLU A 2 -36.16 -10.57 -30.70
CA GLU A 2 -34.81 -10.23 -30.23
C GLU A 2 -34.53 -11.01 -28.94
N LYS A 3 -33.44 -11.79 -28.94
CA LYS A 3 -33.03 -12.57 -27.77
C LYS A 3 -32.29 -11.64 -26.81
N SER A 4 -32.97 -11.30 -25.72
CA SER A 4 -32.37 -10.70 -24.52
C SER A 4 -31.16 -11.54 -24.08
N LEU A 5 -29.97 -10.95 -24.13
CA LEU A 5 -28.75 -11.55 -23.63
C LEU A 5 -28.77 -11.44 -22.10
N ASN A 6 -28.96 -12.58 -21.44
CA ASN A 6 -29.07 -12.67 -19.99
C ASN A 6 -27.77 -12.20 -19.31
N ARG A 7 -27.86 -11.38 -18.26
CA ARG A 7 -26.72 -10.67 -17.63
C ARG A 7 -25.62 -11.62 -17.13
N GLN A 8 -26.00 -12.83 -16.73
CA GLN A 8 -25.08 -13.91 -16.33
C GLN A 8 -24.22 -14.43 -17.50
N ASN A 9 -24.71 -14.40 -18.73
CA ASN A 9 -23.94 -14.81 -19.90
C ASN A 9 -22.87 -13.77 -20.27
N LEU A 10 -23.07 -12.51 -19.90
CA LEU A 10 -22.11 -11.42 -20.16
C LEU A 10 -20.90 -11.51 -19.22
N GLU A 11 -21.12 -11.84 -17.95
CA GLU A 11 -20.04 -12.03 -16.95
C GLU A 11 -19.15 -13.23 -17.32
N VAL A 12 -19.73 -14.34 -17.75
CA VAL A 12 -18.96 -15.53 -18.19
C VAL A 12 -18.15 -15.25 -19.47
N LEU A 13 -18.63 -14.38 -20.36
CA LEU A 13 -17.86 -13.99 -21.55
C LEU A 13 -16.68 -13.07 -21.18
N LEU A 14 -16.89 -12.12 -20.26
CA LEU A 14 -15.84 -11.23 -19.76
C LEU A 14 -14.75 -12.00 -18.98
N GLU A 15 -15.13 -12.94 -18.13
CA GLU A 15 -14.17 -13.79 -17.40
C GLU A 15 -13.32 -14.65 -18.36
N ASN A 16 -13.92 -15.16 -19.44
CA ASN A 16 -13.19 -15.93 -20.45
C ASN A 16 -12.21 -15.06 -21.28
N GLU A 17 -12.58 -13.82 -21.62
CA GLU A 17 -11.67 -12.91 -22.33
C GLU A 17 -10.49 -12.49 -21.45
N VAL A 18 -10.72 -12.23 -20.16
CA VAL A 18 -9.65 -11.93 -19.19
C VAL A 18 -8.71 -13.13 -19.01
N TYR A 19 -9.25 -14.35 -18.93
CA TYR A 19 -8.42 -15.55 -18.81
C TYR A 19 -7.54 -15.81 -20.05
N ARG A 20 -8.04 -15.50 -21.26
CA ARG A 20 -7.23 -15.59 -22.49
C ARG A 20 -6.12 -14.54 -22.54
N ALA A 21 -6.40 -13.31 -22.11
CA ALA A 21 -5.38 -12.25 -22.06
C ALA A 21 -4.25 -12.57 -21.05
N CYS A 22 -4.56 -13.27 -19.95
CA CYS A 22 -3.54 -13.74 -19.00
C CYS A 22 -2.69 -14.90 -19.53
N LEU A 23 -3.22 -15.74 -20.42
CA LEU A 23 -2.46 -16.85 -21.03
C LEU A 23 -1.48 -16.36 -22.09
N ASP A 24 -1.85 -15.36 -22.90
CA ASP A 24 -0.95 -14.77 -23.92
C ASP A 24 0.26 -14.04 -23.31
N GLN A 25 0.17 -13.58 -22.06
CA GLN A 25 1.31 -12.99 -21.34
C GLN A 25 2.33 -14.03 -20.86
N ASN A 26 1.91 -15.28 -20.61
CA ASN A 26 2.81 -16.34 -20.17
C ASN A 26 3.67 -16.88 -21.34
N ASP A 27 3.15 -16.89 -22.56
CA ASP A 27 3.90 -17.28 -23.77
C ASP A 27 5.03 -16.29 -24.12
N LEU A 28 4.92 -15.04 -23.69
CA LEU A 28 5.99 -14.03 -23.83
C LEU A 28 7.12 -14.24 -22.81
N LEU A 29 6.82 -14.79 -21.62
CA LEU A 29 7.81 -15.08 -20.59
C LEU A 29 8.69 -16.30 -20.94
N GLU A 30 8.15 -17.30 -21.64
CA GLU A 30 8.95 -18.45 -22.08
C GLU A 30 9.92 -18.13 -23.24
N LYS A 31 9.57 -17.18 -24.12
CA LYS A 31 10.46 -16.77 -25.23
C LYS A 31 11.70 -15.99 -24.77
N VAL A 32 11.63 -15.29 -23.63
CA VAL A 32 12.79 -14.54 -23.09
C VAL A 32 13.81 -15.48 -22.43
N ASN A 33 13.38 -16.63 -21.91
CA ASN A 33 14.25 -17.58 -21.19
C ASN A 33 15.12 -18.47 -22.10
N ASN A 34 14.90 -18.49 -23.42
CA ASN A 34 15.60 -19.39 -24.35
C ASN A 34 16.64 -18.71 -25.27
N ILE A 35 16.98 -17.44 -25.04
CA ILE A 35 18.08 -16.75 -25.75
C ILE A 35 19.23 -16.47 -24.79
N SER A 36 19.87 -17.52 -24.25
CA SER A 36 21.27 -17.41 -23.81
C SER A 36 21.90 -18.78 -23.59
N SER A 37 22.31 -19.45 -24.66
CA SER A 37 23.20 -20.61 -24.57
C SER A 37 24.05 -20.80 -25.82
N LYS A 38 25.13 -20.01 -25.94
CA LYS A 38 26.36 -20.42 -26.66
C LYS A 38 27.63 -19.93 -25.92
N ASN A 39 28.27 -20.90 -25.26
CA ASN A 39 29.56 -21.00 -24.56
C ASN A 39 30.80 -20.49 -25.35
N PRO A 40 32.06 -20.61 -24.84
CA PRO A 40 32.61 -20.42 -23.47
C PRO A 40 33.93 -19.61 -23.48
N ARG A 41 34.40 -19.05 -22.34
CA ARG A 41 35.83 -18.89 -21.97
C ARG A 41 35.95 -18.20 -20.62
N GLY A 42 36.73 -18.81 -19.73
CA GLY A 42 36.77 -18.48 -18.31
C GLY A 42 37.26 -17.07 -17.99
N TYR A 43 36.84 -16.58 -16.83
CA TYR A 43 37.58 -15.62 -16.04
C TYR A 43 37.09 -15.68 -14.58
N LYS A 44 38.06 -15.99 -13.70
CA LYS A 44 38.20 -15.78 -12.25
C LYS A 44 36.94 -15.58 -11.40
N ASP A 45 36.89 -16.37 -10.33
CA ASP A 45 36.21 -16.03 -9.07
C ASP A 45 36.64 -14.62 -8.64
N GLU A 46 35.82 -13.63 -8.97
CA GLU A 46 35.83 -12.35 -8.29
C GLU A 46 34.53 -12.26 -7.48
N ASP A 47 34.75 -12.27 -6.16
CA ASP A 47 33.90 -11.77 -5.10
C ASP A 47 32.47 -11.37 -5.53
N LYS A 48 31.50 -12.15 -5.06
CA LYS A 48 30.13 -11.66 -4.86
C LYS A 48 30.18 -10.53 -3.82
N LYS A 49 30.63 -9.35 -4.22
CA LYS A 49 30.23 -8.09 -3.61
C LYS A 49 28.73 -8.03 -3.80
N SER A 50 28.00 -8.35 -2.72
CA SER A 50 26.65 -7.85 -2.50
C SER A 50 26.65 -6.40 -2.93
N LYS A 51 26.05 -6.09 -4.09
CA LYS A 51 25.76 -4.72 -4.47
C LYS A 51 24.90 -4.20 -3.34
N GLU A 52 25.48 -3.38 -2.46
CA GLU A 52 24.72 -2.53 -1.56
C GLU A 52 23.68 -1.85 -2.43
N THR A 53 22.43 -2.23 -2.24
CA THR A 53 21.30 -1.56 -2.85
C THR A 53 21.40 -0.13 -2.36
N LYS A 54 21.83 0.80 -3.24
CA LYS A 54 21.84 2.22 -2.91
C LYS A 54 20.48 2.55 -2.33
N GLU A 55 20.43 3.00 -1.08
CA GLU A 55 19.19 3.44 -0.45
C GLU A 55 18.59 4.52 -1.33
N THR A 56 17.56 4.14 -2.09
CA THR A 56 16.83 5.09 -2.90
C THR A 56 15.95 5.92 -1.98
N LYS A 57 16.12 7.24 -2.05
CA LYS A 57 15.33 8.20 -1.28
C LYS A 57 13.84 7.83 -1.32
N ARG A 58 13.22 7.78 -0.15
CA ARG A 58 11.80 7.56 0.03
C ARG A 58 11.00 8.71 -0.59
N ALA A 59 9.85 8.41 -1.19
CA ALA A 59 8.92 9.43 -1.68
C ALA A 59 8.38 10.27 -0.51
N ASN A 60 8.22 11.59 -0.70
CA ASN A 60 7.58 12.41 0.32
C ASN A 60 6.06 12.19 0.26
N ALA A 61 5.40 12.34 1.40
CA ALA A 61 3.96 12.26 1.49
C ALA A 61 3.43 13.13 2.64
N LYS A 62 2.12 13.31 2.70
CA LYS A 62 1.45 13.94 3.83
C LYS A 62 0.09 13.31 4.07
N ILE A 63 -0.39 13.44 5.30
CA ILE A 63 -1.75 13.07 5.69
C ILE A 63 -2.48 14.35 6.09
N VAL A 64 -3.66 14.55 5.52
CA VAL A 64 -4.53 15.70 5.80
C VAL A 64 -5.91 15.22 6.23
N VAL A 65 -6.64 16.07 6.95
CA VAL A 65 -8.06 15.85 7.23
C VAL A 65 -8.84 15.93 5.92
N ASP A 66 -9.84 15.06 5.75
CA ASP A 66 -10.77 15.12 4.61
C ASP A 66 -11.85 16.18 4.85
N ASP A 67 -11.44 17.44 4.83
CA ASP A 67 -12.32 18.60 4.91
C ASP A 67 -11.93 19.66 3.88
N ALA A 68 -12.74 20.71 3.75
CA ALA A 68 -12.51 21.78 2.78
C ALA A 68 -11.18 22.54 2.97
N ASN A 69 -10.60 22.49 4.18
CA ASN A 69 -9.37 23.18 4.51
C ASN A 69 -8.13 22.28 4.40
N GLU A 70 -8.33 20.96 4.18
CA GLU A 70 -7.29 19.94 4.15
C GLU A 70 -6.26 20.11 5.27
N LYS A 71 -6.74 20.26 6.51
CA LYS A 71 -5.86 20.53 7.66
C LYS A 71 -4.76 19.46 7.76
N LEU A 72 -3.50 19.89 7.79
CA LEU A 72 -2.35 19.00 7.89
C LEU A 72 -2.37 18.22 9.22
N ILE A 73 -2.22 16.90 9.12
CA ILE A 73 -2.03 16.00 10.26
C ILE A 73 -0.55 15.71 10.45
N VAL A 74 0.13 15.26 9.40
CA VAL A 74 1.57 14.94 9.42
C VAL A 74 2.18 15.06 8.02
N GLU A 75 3.42 15.52 7.95
CA GLU A 75 4.27 15.43 6.77
C GLU A 75 5.28 14.28 6.95
N ILE A 76 5.45 13.49 5.90
CA ILE A 76 6.31 12.32 5.82
C ILE A 76 7.44 12.66 4.85
N ASN A 77 8.63 12.89 5.38
CA ASN A 77 9.83 13.22 4.61
C ASN A 77 11.01 12.37 5.09
N GLU A 78 12.22 12.58 4.56
CA GLU A 78 13.42 11.79 4.92
C GLU A 78 13.72 11.76 6.43
N ASN A 79 13.31 12.77 7.19
CA ASN A 79 13.54 12.86 8.63
C ASN A 79 12.46 12.15 9.46
N THR A 80 11.32 11.79 8.85
CA THR A 80 10.24 11.11 9.57
C THR A 80 10.65 9.67 9.89
N LYS A 81 10.70 9.35 11.19
CA LYS A 81 10.97 8.00 11.67
C LYS A 81 9.77 7.09 11.39
N LEU A 82 9.95 6.09 10.53
CA LEU A 82 8.96 5.05 10.28
C LEU A 82 9.19 3.85 11.20
N PRO A 83 8.15 3.04 11.47
CA PRO A 83 6.77 3.22 11.03
C PRO A 83 6.02 4.40 11.70
N LEU A 84 5.01 4.92 11.01
CA LEU A 84 4.07 5.91 11.53
C LEU A 84 2.88 5.19 12.15
N PHE A 85 2.53 5.54 13.37
CA PHE A 85 1.42 4.93 14.08
C PHE A 85 0.31 5.93 14.32
N LEU A 86 -0.92 5.57 13.97
CA LEU A 86 -2.09 6.42 14.08
C LEU A 86 -3.02 5.92 15.18
N GLY A 87 -3.47 6.81 16.06
CA GLY A 87 -4.45 6.45 17.08
C GLY A 87 -4.80 7.58 18.04
N ARG A 88 -5.65 7.30 19.04
CA ARG A 88 -6.12 8.31 19.99
C ARG A 88 -5.19 8.56 21.18
N GLU A 89 -4.24 7.68 21.47
CA GLU A 89 -3.44 7.79 22.69
C GLU A 89 -2.09 7.12 22.56
N GLY A 90 -1.03 7.93 22.62
CA GLY A 90 0.36 7.49 22.54
C GLY A 90 1.12 7.59 23.87
N LYS A 91 0.44 7.81 25.00
CA LYS A 91 1.10 8.03 26.31
C LYS A 91 1.97 6.85 26.76
N GLU A 92 1.66 5.65 26.28
CA GLU A 92 2.42 4.42 26.54
C GLU A 92 3.00 3.82 25.25
N PHE A 93 3.09 4.61 24.17
CA PHE A 93 3.67 4.14 22.93
C PHE A 93 5.17 3.88 23.13
N LYS A 94 5.55 2.60 23.08
CA LYS A 94 6.92 2.10 23.32
C LYS A 94 7.57 1.53 22.07
N GLU A 95 6.85 1.50 20.95
CA GLU A 95 7.36 0.93 19.71
C GLU A 95 8.30 1.92 19.01
N ASP A 96 9.22 1.38 18.21
CA ASP A 96 10.13 2.21 17.43
C ASP A 96 9.36 2.83 16.25
N GLY A 97 9.32 4.16 16.18
CA GLY A 97 8.57 4.86 15.14
C GLY A 97 8.07 6.22 15.58
N THR A 98 7.14 6.78 14.81
CA THR A 98 6.50 8.07 15.10
C THR A 98 5.02 7.86 15.40
N PHE A 99 4.57 8.25 16.58
CA PHE A 99 3.15 8.21 16.93
C PHE A 99 2.44 9.53 16.61
N ILE A 100 1.34 9.44 15.87
CA ILE A 100 0.48 10.55 15.51
C ILE A 100 -0.82 10.45 16.30
N ASN A 101 -0.99 11.37 17.24
CA ASN A 101 -2.20 11.47 18.04
C ASN A 101 -3.32 12.14 17.24
N LEU A 102 -4.41 11.41 17.02
CA LEU A 102 -5.57 11.87 16.26
C LEU A 102 -6.58 12.68 17.08
N ARG A 103 -6.47 12.74 18.42
CA ARG A 103 -7.42 13.51 19.27
C ARG A 103 -7.59 14.99 18.86
N PRO A 104 -6.54 15.72 18.41
CA PRO A 104 -6.70 17.11 17.96
C PRO A 104 -7.54 17.28 16.69
N PHE A 105 -7.91 16.18 16.03
CA PHE A 105 -8.65 16.16 14.76
C PHE A 105 -9.99 15.42 14.86
N THR A 106 -10.18 14.57 15.87
CA THR A 106 -11.43 13.82 16.07
C THR A 106 -11.65 13.41 17.52
N ASP A 107 -12.91 13.47 17.97
CA ASP A 107 -13.36 12.96 19.27
C ASP A 107 -13.91 11.53 19.19
N SER A 108 -13.74 10.86 18.05
CA SER A 108 -14.32 9.53 17.83
C SER A 108 -13.73 8.48 18.77
N LYS A 109 -14.59 7.97 19.66
CA LYS A 109 -14.27 6.87 20.58
C LYS A 109 -14.09 5.52 19.88
N THR A 110 -14.32 5.43 18.58
CA THR A 110 -14.17 4.19 17.80
C THR A 110 -12.78 4.07 17.17
N VAL A 111 -12.02 5.16 17.05
CA VAL A 111 -10.58 5.18 16.74
C VAL A 111 -9.86 4.48 17.89
N SER A 112 -9.00 3.48 17.68
CA SER A 112 -8.32 2.76 18.77
C SER A 112 -7.17 3.59 19.37
N HIS A 113 -6.63 3.17 20.53
CA HIS A 113 -5.45 3.83 21.12
C HIS A 113 -4.26 3.78 20.16
N LEU A 114 -4.04 2.59 19.60
CA LEU A 114 -3.24 2.30 18.42
C LEU A 114 -4.18 1.68 17.39
N HIS A 115 -4.32 2.28 16.21
CA HIS A 115 -5.34 1.87 15.24
C HIS A 115 -4.78 1.47 13.87
N ALA A 116 -3.80 2.20 13.36
CA ALA A 116 -3.18 1.86 12.09
C ALA A 116 -1.68 2.15 12.16
N GLN A 117 -0.94 1.45 11.31
CA GLN A 117 0.48 1.66 11.08
C GLN A 117 0.67 1.96 9.59
N ILE A 118 1.53 2.91 9.26
CA ILE A 118 1.97 3.20 7.91
C ILE A 118 3.48 3.01 7.86
N ASP A 119 3.94 2.15 6.97
CA ASP A 119 5.36 1.94 6.70
C ASP A 119 5.65 2.14 5.20
N TYR A 120 6.92 2.11 4.81
CA TYR A 120 7.36 2.26 3.43
C TYR A 120 8.07 1.01 2.95
N ASP A 121 7.55 0.39 1.90
CA ASP A 121 8.22 -0.72 1.22
C ASP A 121 9.24 -0.16 0.22
N PRO A 122 10.57 -0.29 0.46
CA PRO A 122 11.59 0.23 -0.43
C PRO A 122 11.68 -0.53 -1.77
N LYS A 123 11.20 -1.78 -1.84
CA LYS A 123 11.22 -2.59 -3.07
C LYS A 123 10.14 -2.12 -4.03
N GLN A 124 8.93 -1.92 -3.51
CA GLN A 124 7.79 -1.44 -4.28
C GLN A 124 7.74 0.09 -4.40
N ARG A 125 8.48 0.80 -3.55
CA ARG A 125 8.50 2.26 -3.44
C ARG A 125 7.13 2.85 -3.15
N VAL A 126 6.38 2.18 -2.28
CA VAL A 126 5.04 2.59 -1.88
C VAL A 126 4.92 2.59 -0.37
N TYR A 127 4.09 3.49 0.14
CA TYR A 127 3.62 3.39 1.52
C TYR A 127 2.56 2.30 1.63
N GLN A 128 2.57 1.58 2.74
CA GLN A 128 1.62 0.52 3.04
C GLN A 128 0.99 0.77 4.41
N LEU A 129 -0.32 0.57 4.50
CA LEU A 129 -1.10 0.68 5.73
C LEU A 129 -1.42 -0.71 6.27
N LEU A 130 -1.14 -0.92 7.55
CA LEU A 130 -1.58 -2.07 8.31
C LEU A 130 -2.65 -1.64 9.31
N SER A 131 -3.82 -2.27 9.26
CA SER A 131 -4.90 -2.01 10.23
C SER A 131 -4.69 -2.84 11.50
N ILE A 132 -4.52 -2.18 12.63
CA ILE A 132 -4.26 -2.83 13.94
C ILE A 132 -5.51 -2.77 14.84
N GLY A 133 -6.30 -1.71 14.69
CA GLY A 133 -7.44 -1.40 15.55
C GLY A 133 -8.60 -2.38 15.43
N ARG A 134 -9.36 -2.52 16.51
CA ARG A 134 -10.47 -3.48 16.64
C ARG A 134 -11.54 -3.34 15.55
N ASN A 135 -11.84 -2.10 15.15
CA ASN A 135 -12.92 -1.81 14.20
C ASN A 135 -12.48 -1.85 12.74
N GLY A 136 -11.20 -2.14 12.48
CA GLY A 136 -10.63 -2.03 11.14
C GLY A 136 -10.52 -0.59 10.62
N THR A 137 -9.84 -0.46 9.50
CA THR A 137 -9.66 0.78 8.74
C THR A 137 -10.38 0.62 7.41
N HIS A 138 -10.98 1.66 6.84
CA HIS A 138 -11.44 1.62 5.46
C HIS A 138 -10.49 2.42 4.59
N ILE A 139 -10.09 1.87 3.44
CA ILE A 139 -9.28 2.54 2.43
C ILE A 139 -10.11 2.62 1.16
N ASP A 140 -10.38 3.84 0.67
CA ASP A 140 -11.23 4.08 -0.49
C ASP A 140 -12.60 3.39 -0.42
N GLY A 141 -13.15 3.30 0.80
CA GLY A 141 -14.44 2.67 1.10
C GLY A 141 -14.38 1.15 1.28
N VAL A 142 -13.25 0.51 1.02
CA VAL A 142 -13.04 -0.93 1.23
C VAL A 142 -12.57 -1.18 2.65
N ALA A 143 -13.22 -2.11 3.36
CA ALA A 143 -12.83 -2.46 4.72
C ALA A 143 -11.53 -3.29 4.75
N HIS A 144 -10.55 -2.81 5.52
CA HIS A 144 -9.27 -3.44 5.82
C HIS A 144 -9.20 -3.82 7.31
N VAL A 145 -9.21 -5.13 7.58
CA VAL A 145 -9.09 -5.69 8.93
C VAL A 145 -7.70 -6.30 9.15
N LYS A 146 -7.35 -6.53 10.42
CA LYS A 146 -6.01 -6.99 10.83
C LYS A 146 -5.51 -8.25 10.10
N GLU A 147 -6.41 -9.16 9.76
CA GLU A 147 -6.10 -10.45 9.12
C GLU A 147 -5.73 -10.31 7.64
N GLN A 148 -6.06 -9.19 7.00
CA GLN A 148 -5.79 -8.97 5.57
C GLN A 148 -4.37 -8.45 5.30
N GLY A 149 -3.60 -8.14 6.34
CA GLY A 149 -2.23 -7.66 6.21
C GLY A 149 -2.11 -6.21 5.73
N GLU A 150 -1.01 -5.93 5.05
CA GLU A 150 -0.63 -4.60 4.56
C GLU A 150 -1.37 -4.24 3.27
N CYS A 151 -1.83 -2.99 3.18
CA CYS A 151 -2.51 -2.44 2.02
C CYS A 151 -1.70 -1.26 1.43
N PRO A 152 -1.26 -1.34 0.16
CA PRO A 152 -0.57 -0.22 -0.50
C PRO A 152 -1.45 1.03 -0.57
N LEU A 153 -0.87 2.18 -0.22
CA LEU A 153 -1.52 3.49 -0.33
C LEU A 153 -1.14 4.13 -1.66
N ILE A 154 -2.18 4.43 -2.45
CA ILE A 154 -2.07 5.21 -3.68
C ILE A 154 -2.21 6.72 -3.38
N ASP A 155 -1.86 7.55 -4.36
CA ASP A 155 -2.06 9.00 -4.22
C ASP A 155 -3.54 9.34 -4.02
N ARG A 156 -3.81 10.27 -3.09
CA ARG A 156 -5.14 10.69 -2.65
C ARG A 156 -6.01 9.59 -2.06
N ALA A 157 -5.42 8.45 -1.64
CA ALA A 157 -6.15 7.39 -0.95
C ALA A 157 -6.89 7.94 0.28
N MET A 158 -8.15 7.54 0.41
CA MET A 158 -9.02 7.94 1.50
C MET A 158 -8.94 6.93 2.65
N ILE A 159 -8.35 7.35 3.77
CA ILE A 159 -8.21 6.52 4.97
C ILE A 159 -9.31 6.91 5.95
N GLN A 160 -10.16 5.96 6.33
CA GLN A 160 -11.20 6.14 7.32
C GLN A 160 -10.99 5.23 8.53
N ILE A 161 -10.84 5.84 9.70
CA ILE A 161 -10.61 5.16 10.98
C ILE A 161 -11.69 5.60 11.96
N GLY A 162 -12.54 4.67 12.40
CA GLY A 162 -13.58 4.99 13.38
C GLY A 162 -14.51 6.14 12.95
N GLY A 163 -14.85 6.19 11.65
CA GLY A 163 -15.66 7.27 11.07
C GLY A 163 -14.92 8.58 10.78
N PHE A 164 -13.70 8.76 11.27
CA PHE A 164 -12.86 9.91 10.94
C PHE A 164 -12.15 9.67 9.60
N ARG A 165 -12.26 10.63 8.67
CA ARG A 165 -11.72 10.53 7.31
C ARG A 165 -10.49 11.41 7.14
N MET A 166 -9.48 10.85 6.50
CA MET A 166 -8.19 11.46 6.20
C MET A 166 -7.83 11.15 4.76
N LYS A 167 -6.98 11.98 4.16
CA LYS A 167 -6.46 11.77 2.81
C LYS A 167 -4.95 11.61 2.85
N PHE A 168 -4.45 10.56 2.22
CA PHE A 168 -3.02 10.34 2.01
C PHE A 168 -2.61 10.94 0.67
N VAL A 169 -1.56 11.77 0.64
CA VAL A 169 -1.15 12.50 -0.57
C VAL A 169 0.35 12.35 -0.76
N TYR A 170 0.79 11.88 -1.92
CA TYR A 170 2.21 11.91 -2.28
C TYR A 170 2.61 13.35 -2.65
N CYS A 171 3.84 13.74 -2.33
CA CYS A 171 4.40 15.08 -2.55
C CYS A 171 5.55 15.06 -3.54
#